data_AF-A0A1A2P1W4-F1
#
_entry.id   AF-A0A1A2P1W4-F1
#
_cell.length_a   1.000
_cell.length_b   1.000
_cell.length_c   1.000
_cell.angle_alpha   90.00
_cell.angle_beta   90.00
_cell.angle_gamma   90.00
#
_symmetry.space_group_name_H-M   'P 1'
#
loop_
_entity.id
_entity.type
_entity.pdbx_description
1 polymer ?
#
loop_
_entity_poly.entity_id
_entity_poly.type
_entity_poly.pdbx_seq_one_letter_code
_entity_poly.pdbx_strand_id
1 'polypeptide(L)'
;MMNSTAIWLVVAAAAVFVILAVVVALTRVRRQRRQRQAEEIREQAKLETAKVERREALAQETAAKARAAQAEAEAKAAEAARLQERAANHQSEVAASREQLQEQLKRADELHPETDAKPADKHDDPDIARSSEAHDPTADVEGVRHETYRGTA
;
A
#
# COMPACT_ATOMS: atom_id res chain seq x y z
N MET A 1 17.37 96.91 22.04
CA MET A 1 16.52 95.94 21.29
C MET A 1 17.29 94.64 21.00
N MET A 2 17.91 94.03 22.01
CA MET A 2 18.76 92.82 21.87
C MET A 2 18.13 91.56 22.52
N ASN A 3 16.95 91.72 23.12
CA ASN A 3 16.23 90.71 23.89
C ASN A 3 15.23 89.91 23.03
N SER A 4 14.49 90.55 22.11
CA SER A 4 13.48 89.85 21.30
C SER A 4 14.06 88.81 20.33
N THR A 5 15.23 89.10 19.74
CA THR A 5 15.93 88.16 18.84
C THR A 5 16.50 86.96 19.62
N ALA A 6 17.06 87.19 20.81
CA ALA A 6 17.59 86.13 21.65
C ALA A 6 16.47 85.18 22.13
N ILE A 7 15.31 85.72 22.51
CA ILE A 7 14.14 84.92 22.91
C ILE A 7 13.65 84.05 21.75
N TRP A 8 13.55 84.59 20.54
CA TRP A 8 13.13 83.81 19.36
C TRP A 8 14.11 82.70 19.01
N LEU A 9 15.42 82.92 19.16
CA LEU A 9 16.44 81.87 18.95
C LEU A 9 16.30 80.73 19.96
N VAL A 10 16.04 81.04 21.23
CA VAL A 10 15.82 80.02 22.28
C VAL A 10 14.53 79.24 22.00
N VAL A 11 13.46 79.91 21.58
CA VAL A 11 12.20 79.25 21.21
C VAL A 11 12.37 78.37 19.98
N ALA A 12 13.10 78.82 18.96
CA ALA A 12 13.41 78.03 17.78
C ALA A 12 14.26 76.81 18.13
N ALA A 13 15.29 76.97 18.96
CA ALA A 13 16.10 75.86 19.45
C ALA A 13 15.27 74.85 20.24
N ALA A 14 14.41 75.31 21.15
CA ALA A 14 13.51 74.45 21.92
C ALA A 14 12.54 73.68 21.01
N ALA A 15 11.97 74.33 19.99
CA ALA A 15 11.12 73.67 19.00
C ALA A 15 11.86 72.57 18.25
N VAL A 16 13.12 72.80 17.85
CA VAL A 16 13.96 71.78 17.22
C VAL A 16 14.21 70.59 18.15
N PHE A 17 14.51 70.84 19.44
CA PHE A 17 14.68 69.75 20.41
C PHE A 17 13.41 68.93 20.63
N VAL A 18 12.24 69.59 20.69
CA VAL A 18 10.94 68.90 20.80
C VAL A 18 10.69 68.03 19.57
N ILE A 19 10.93 68.54 18.36
CA ILE A 19 10.79 67.78 17.12
C ILE A 19 11.72 66.56 17.14
N LEU A 20 12.98 66.74 17.55
CA LEU A 20 13.95 65.65 17.63
C LEU A 20 13.50 64.55 18.60
N ALA A 21 12.99 64.94 19.78
CA ALA A 21 12.47 64.01 20.78
C ALA A 21 11.26 63.21 20.25
N VAL A 22 10.35 63.86 19.53
CA VAL A 22 9.17 63.19 18.92
C VAL A 22 9.62 62.18 17.86
N VAL A 23 10.57 62.53 17.00
CA VAL A 23 11.10 61.61 15.98
C VAL A 23 11.74 60.36 16.61
N VAL A 24 12.53 60.53 17.67
CA VAL A 24 13.16 59.40 18.38
C VAL A 24 12.11 58.51 19.07
N ALA A 25 11.08 59.10 19.68
CA ALA A 25 10.02 58.34 20.33
C ALA A 25 9.23 57.46 19.33
N LEU A 26 8.89 58.02 18.16
CA LEU A 26 8.17 57.31 17.11
C LEU A 26 8.96 56.13 16.53
N THR A 27 10.28 56.29 16.34
CA THR A 27 11.14 55.20 15.84
C THR A 27 11.28 54.07 16.86
N ARG A 28 11.37 54.40 18.16
CA ARG A 28 11.47 53.41 19.25
C ARG A 28 10.22 52.53 19.36
N VAL A 29 9.02 53.12 19.29
CA VAL A 29 7.75 52.37 19.35
C VAL A 29 7.59 51.44 18.15
N ARG A 30 7.97 51.90 16.94
CA ARG A 30 7.93 51.06 15.73
C ARG A 30 8.89 49.87 15.82
N ARG A 31 10.05 50.04 16.45
CA ARG A 31 11.03 48.96 16.64
C ARG A 31 10.54 47.89 17.61
N GLN A 32 9.91 48.28 18.72
CA GLN A 32 9.35 47.34 19.69
C GLN A 32 8.20 46.51 19.12
N ARG A 33 7.33 47.12 18.29
CA ARG A 33 6.24 46.38 17.62
C ARG A 33 6.77 45.36 16.60
N ARG A 34 7.84 45.68 15.86
CA ARG A 34 8.48 44.76 14.92
C ARG A 34 9.15 43.57 15.60
N GLN A 35 9.69 43.75 16.81
CA GLN A 35 10.29 42.66 17.58
C GLN A 35 9.23 41.64 18.04
N ARG A 36 8.07 42.11 18.53
CA ARG A 36 6.97 41.21 18.93
C ARG A 36 6.39 40.42 17.76
N GLN A 37 6.22 41.06 16.61
CA GLN A 37 5.76 40.37 15.39
C GLN A 37 6.76 39.29 14.92
N ALA A 38 8.06 39.51 15.10
CA ALA A 38 9.06 38.50 14.75
C ALA A 38 9.04 37.28 15.68
N GLU A 39 8.70 37.46 16.96
CA GLU A 39 8.51 36.36 17.91
C GLU A 39 7.22 35.58 17.61
N GLU A 40 6.11 36.25 17.31
CA GLU A 40 4.86 35.60 16.90
C GLU A 40 5.02 34.78 15.62
N ILE A 41 5.72 35.31 14.61
CA ILE A 41 6.01 34.57 13.38
C ILE A 41 6.91 33.35 13.66
N ARG A 42 7.87 33.46 14.58
CA ARG A 42 8.72 32.32 14.98
C ARG A 42 7.93 31.23 15.70
N GLU A 43 6.98 31.60 16.57
CA GLU A 43 6.13 30.61 17.24
C GLU A 43 5.16 29.94 16.26
N GLN A 44 4.53 30.70 15.36
CA GLN A 44 3.67 30.15 14.33
C GLN A 44 4.43 29.22 13.39
N ALA A 45 5.64 29.61 12.96
CA ALA A 45 6.51 28.77 12.14
C ALA A 45 6.88 27.45 12.83
N LYS A 46 7.15 27.47 14.15
CA LYS A 46 7.43 26.23 14.91
C LYS A 46 6.22 25.29 14.94
N LEU A 47 5.02 25.83 15.16
CA LEU A 47 3.79 25.03 15.18
C LEU A 47 3.46 24.44 13.82
N GLU A 48 3.67 25.19 12.73
CA GLU A 48 3.48 24.69 11.38
C GLU A 48 4.54 23.66 11.00
N THR A 49 5.80 23.89 11.37
CA THR A 49 6.89 22.93 11.14
C THR A 49 6.61 21.60 11.84
N ALA A 50 6.18 21.61 13.11
CA ALA A 50 5.81 20.39 13.84
C ALA A 50 4.64 19.63 13.17
N LYS A 51 3.67 20.34 12.57
CA LYS A 51 2.58 19.70 11.81
C LYS A 51 3.07 19.08 10.51
N VAL A 52 3.99 19.75 9.80
CA VAL A 52 4.59 19.23 8.57
C VAL A 52 5.45 18.01 8.87
N GLU A 53 6.32 18.08 9.88
CA GLU A 53 7.15 16.96 10.33
C GLU A 53 6.31 15.73 10.71
N ARG A 54 5.19 15.92 11.42
CA ARG A 54 4.28 14.82 11.74
C ARG A 54 3.66 14.18 10.49
N ARG A 55 3.27 14.99 9.51
CA ARG A 55 2.73 14.48 8.23
C ARG A 55 3.81 13.75 7.41
N GLU A 56 5.01 14.30 7.41
CA GLU A 56 6.16 13.70 6.75
C GLU A 56 6.51 12.35 7.39
N ALA A 57 6.53 12.26 8.72
CA ALA A 57 6.75 11.01 9.43
C ALA A 57 5.70 9.95 9.08
N LEU A 58 4.41 10.31 9.05
CA LEU A 58 3.33 9.39 8.64
C LEU A 58 3.46 8.96 7.18
N ALA A 59 3.87 9.87 6.29
CA ALA A 59 4.11 9.56 4.88
C ALA A 59 5.30 8.60 4.72
N GLN A 60 6.40 8.83 5.44
CA GLN A 60 7.56 7.94 5.45
C GLN A 60 7.22 6.56 6.03
N GLU A 61 6.45 6.50 7.12
CA GLU A 61 5.95 5.26 7.71
C GLU A 61 5.09 4.48 6.70
N THR A 62 4.16 5.17 6.04
CA THR A 62 3.29 4.57 5.03
C THR A 62 4.08 4.06 3.83
N ALA A 63 5.06 4.83 3.36
CA ALA A 63 5.94 4.43 2.27
C ALA A 63 6.81 3.22 2.65
N ALA A 64 7.32 3.17 3.88
CA ALA A 64 8.08 2.03 4.39
C ALA A 64 7.19 0.78 4.49
N LYS A 65 5.96 0.92 5.01
CA LYS A 65 4.99 -0.17 5.09
C LYS A 65 4.59 -0.70 3.72
N ALA A 66 4.41 0.18 2.74
CA ALA A 66 4.11 -0.20 1.36
C ALA A 66 5.26 -1.02 0.75
N ARG A 67 6.52 -0.59 0.94
CA ARG A 67 7.70 -1.34 0.49
C ARG A 67 7.81 -2.71 1.16
N ALA A 68 7.53 -2.80 2.46
CA ALA A 68 7.53 -4.07 3.18
C ALA A 68 6.45 -5.03 2.63
N ALA A 69 5.22 -4.55 2.45
CA ALA A 69 4.14 -5.34 1.88
C ALA A 69 4.44 -5.81 0.44
N GLN A 70 5.08 -4.97 -0.38
CA GLN A 70 5.53 -5.34 -1.71
C GLN A 70 6.59 -6.44 -1.67
N ALA A 71 7.59 -6.32 -0.80
CA ALA A 71 8.63 -7.34 -0.66
C ALA A 71 8.05 -8.70 -0.21
N GLU A 72 7.07 -8.70 0.70
CA GLU A 72 6.36 -9.91 1.09
C GLU A 72 5.55 -10.53 -0.06
N ALA A 73 4.90 -9.71 -0.88
CA ALA A 73 4.18 -10.17 -2.06
C ALA A 73 5.12 -10.78 -3.10
N GLU A 74 6.26 -10.15 -3.37
CA GLU A 74 7.30 -10.65 -4.26
C GLU A 74 7.87 -11.97 -3.76
N ALA A 75 8.12 -12.11 -2.45
CA ALA A 75 8.58 -13.36 -1.86
C ALA A 75 7.57 -14.50 -2.04
N LYS A 76 6.28 -14.23 -1.80
CA LYS A 76 5.20 -15.21 -2.02
C LYS A 76 5.05 -15.58 -3.50
N ALA A 77 5.19 -14.62 -4.41
CA ALA A 77 5.15 -14.86 -5.84
C ALA A 77 6.32 -15.76 -6.29
N ALA A 78 7.53 -15.52 -5.75
CA ALA A 78 8.68 -16.36 -6.02
C ALA A 78 8.50 -17.79 -5.49
N GLU A 79 7.90 -17.96 -4.31
CA GLU A 79 7.58 -19.28 -3.76
C GLU A 79 6.54 -20.02 -4.63
N ALA A 80 5.47 -19.33 -5.03
CA ALA A 80 4.47 -19.88 -5.94
C ALA A 80 5.09 -20.31 -7.28
N ALA A 81 5.99 -19.50 -7.85
CA ALA A 81 6.71 -19.86 -9.07
C ALA A 81 7.53 -21.14 -8.88
N ARG A 82 8.21 -21.33 -7.74
CA ARG A 82 8.96 -22.56 -7.44
C ARG A 82 8.07 -23.78 -7.26
N LEU A 83 6.87 -23.62 -6.70
CA LEU A 83 5.88 -24.70 -6.60
C LEU A 83 5.37 -25.10 -7.99
N GLN A 84 5.08 -24.11 -8.84
CA GLN A 84 4.63 -24.33 -10.21
C GLN A 84 5.70 -25.02 -11.06
N GLU A 85 6.96 -24.62 -10.94
CA GLU A 85 8.09 -25.27 -11.62
C GLU A 85 8.22 -26.73 -11.19
N ARG A 86 8.12 -27.03 -9.88
CA ARG A 86 8.12 -28.41 -9.39
C ARG A 86 6.95 -29.22 -9.94
N ALA A 87 5.75 -28.63 -10.00
CA ALA A 87 4.58 -29.29 -10.58
C ALA A 87 4.77 -29.58 -12.07
N ALA A 88 5.32 -28.62 -12.84
CA ALA A 88 5.61 -28.79 -14.26
C ALA A 88 6.67 -29.89 -14.51
N ASN A 89 7.69 -29.96 -13.66
CA ASN A 89 8.71 -31.02 -13.72
C ASN A 89 8.08 -32.40 -13.47
N HIS A 90 7.26 -32.54 -12.42
CA HIS A 90 6.56 -33.81 -12.16
C HIS A 90 5.61 -34.21 -13.29
N GLN A 91 4.89 -33.26 -13.88
CA GLN A 91 4.04 -33.56 -15.05
C GLN A 91 4.87 -34.05 -16.24
N SER A 92 6.03 -33.44 -16.48
CA SER A 92 6.95 -33.84 -17.55
C SER A 92 7.53 -35.24 -17.31
N GLU A 93 7.91 -35.56 -16.08
CA GLU A 93 8.36 -36.90 -15.67
C GLU A 93 7.28 -37.98 -15.88
N VAL A 94 6.03 -37.66 -15.52
CA VAL A 94 4.88 -38.56 -15.74
C VAL A 94 4.61 -38.76 -17.23
N ALA A 95 4.68 -37.70 -18.03
CA ALA A 95 4.52 -37.78 -19.48
C ALA A 95 5.61 -38.68 -20.10
N ALA A 96 6.88 -38.48 -19.73
CA ALA A 96 8.00 -39.30 -20.19
C ALA A 96 7.85 -40.77 -19.78
N SER A 97 7.40 -41.04 -18.54
CA SER A 97 7.17 -42.41 -18.06
C SER A 97 6.06 -43.11 -18.83
N ARG A 98 4.99 -42.40 -19.20
CA ARG A 98 3.91 -42.93 -20.05
C ARG A 98 4.40 -43.29 -21.44
N GLU A 99 5.23 -42.44 -22.04
CA GLU A 99 5.83 -42.68 -23.35
C GLU A 99 6.74 -43.92 -23.32
N GLN A 100 7.59 -44.05 -22.30
CA GLN A 100 8.42 -45.26 -22.10
C GLN A 100 7.60 -46.53 -21.90
N LEU A 101 6.47 -46.46 -21.20
CA LEU A 101 5.54 -47.59 -21.05
C LEU A 101 4.91 -47.97 -22.39
N GLN A 102 4.46 -47.00 -23.18
CA GLN A 102 3.88 -47.24 -24.50
C GLN A 102 4.90 -47.87 -25.47
N GLU A 103 6.16 -47.42 -25.45
CA GLU A 103 7.23 -48.03 -26.23
C GLU A 103 7.51 -49.49 -25.81
N GLN A 104 7.50 -49.78 -24.51
CA GLN A 104 7.70 -51.14 -24.00
C GLN A 104 6.56 -52.08 -24.39
N LEU A 105 5.31 -51.61 -24.28
CA LEU A 105 4.14 -52.37 -24.72
C LEU A 105 4.21 -52.66 -26.23
N LYS A 106 4.52 -51.64 -27.04
CA LYS A 106 4.69 -51.81 -28.49
C LYS A 106 5.78 -52.84 -28.83
N ARG A 107 6.92 -52.80 -28.13
CA ARG A 107 8.00 -53.77 -28.32
C ARG A 107 7.59 -55.19 -27.90
N ALA A 108 6.80 -55.31 -26.83
CA ALA A 108 6.27 -56.60 -26.40
C ALA A 108 5.30 -57.20 -27.45
N ASP A 109 4.40 -56.38 -27.99
CA ASP A 109 3.46 -56.76 -29.06
C ASP A 109 4.20 -57.16 -30.36
N GLU A 110 5.31 -56.48 -30.69
CA GLU A 110 6.17 -56.85 -31.83
C GLU A 110 6.87 -58.21 -31.63
N LEU A 111 7.18 -58.59 -30.39
CA LEU A 111 7.85 -59.85 -30.03
C LEU A 111 6.89 -61.04 -29.95
N HIS A 112 5.68 -60.80 -29.44
CA HIS A 112 4.59 -61.76 -29.38
C HIS A 112 3.40 -61.23 -30.19
N PRO A 113 3.46 -61.28 -31.53
CA PRO A 113 2.28 -61.09 -32.35
C PRO A 113 1.40 -62.33 -32.15
N GLU A 114 0.65 -62.39 -31.05
CA GLU A 114 -0.38 -63.40 -30.90
C GLU A 114 -1.36 -63.21 -32.05
N THR A 115 -1.38 -64.19 -32.94
CA THR A 115 -2.34 -64.29 -34.03
C THR A 115 -3.71 -64.60 -33.44
N ASP A 116 -4.37 -63.60 -32.86
CA ASP A 116 -5.81 -63.67 -32.67
C ASP A 116 -6.51 -63.12 -33.89
N ALA A 117 -6.77 -64.10 -34.75
CA ALA A 117 -7.77 -64.05 -35.77
C ALA A 117 -9.15 -63.70 -35.18
N LYS A 118 -9.84 -62.84 -35.93
CA LYS A 118 -11.30 -62.63 -36.04
C LYS A 118 -11.98 -61.64 -35.07
N PRO A 119 -12.85 -60.76 -35.62
CA PRO A 119 -13.73 -59.93 -34.82
C PRO A 119 -14.81 -60.83 -34.21
N ALA A 120 -14.79 -60.94 -32.88
CA ALA A 120 -15.92 -61.49 -32.15
C ALA A 120 -17.01 -60.43 -32.10
N ASP A 121 -17.94 -60.55 -33.05
CA ASP A 121 -19.34 -60.18 -32.90
C ASP A 121 -19.84 -60.50 -31.48
N LYS A 122 -20.08 -59.47 -30.68
CA LYS A 122 -20.76 -59.56 -29.38
C LYS A 122 -21.63 -58.34 -29.18
N HIS A 123 -22.86 -58.49 -29.68
CA HIS A 123 -24.11 -58.11 -29.03
C HIS A 123 -24.08 -56.86 -28.14
N ASP A 124 -24.65 -55.78 -28.68
CA ASP A 124 -25.35 -54.75 -27.91
C ASP A 124 -26.45 -55.42 -27.07
N ASP A 125 -26.25 -55.52 -25.76
CA ASP A 125 -27.33 -55.77 -24.80
C ASP A 125 -27.45 -54.54 -23.88
N PRO A 126 -28.35 -53.58 -24.18
CA PRO A 126 -28.51 -52.36 -23.40
C PRO A 126 -29.50 -52.60 -22.27
N ASP A 127 -29.14 -53.43 -21.28
CA ASP A 127 -29.98 -53.58 -20.09
C ASP A 127 -29.17 -53.85 -18.81
N ILE A 128 -28.38 -52.86 -18.39
CA ILE A 128 -28.05 -52.68 -16.97
C ILE A 128 -28.33 -51.22 -16.60
N ALA A 129 -29.62 -50.94 -16.49
CA ALA A 129 -30.15 -49.81 -15.73
C ALA A 129 -30.21 -50.18 -14.23
N ARG A 130 -29.15 -49.88 -13.47
CA ARG A 130 -29.10 -49.70 -11.99
C ARG A 130 -27.63 -49.72 -11.55
N SER A 131 -27.05 -48.79 -10.81
CA SER A 131 -27.57 -47.80 -9.88
C SER A 131 -26.47 -46.74 -9.73
N SER A 132 -26.62 -45.58 -10.35
CA SER A 132 -25.89 -44.38 -9.94
C SER A 132 -26.91 -43.40 -9.40
N GLU A 133 -27.34 -43.72 -8.19
CA GLU A 133 -27.95 -42.76 -7.29
C GLU A 133 -27.05 -41.53 -7.25
N ALA A 134 -27.57 -40.43 -7.77
CA ALA A 134 -26.93 -39.14 -7.78
C ALA A 134 -26.66 -38.72 -6.33
N HIS A 135 -25.43 -38.92 -5.87
CA HIS A 135 -24.95 -38.27 -4.67
C HIS A 135 -24.55 -36.84 -5.06
N ASP A 136 -25.47 -35.92 -4.85
CA ASP A 136 -25.29 -34.48 -4.90
C ASP A 136 -24.70 -34.01 -3.55
N PRO A 137 -23.43 -33.56 -3.48
CA PRO A 137 -22.89 -32.97 -2.27
C PRO A 137 -23.05 -31.44 -2.32
N THR A 138 -24.27 -30.93 -2.52
CA THR A 138 -24.52 -29.47 -2.48
C THR A 138 -25.75 -29.06 -1.67
N ALA A 139 -25.99 -29.63 -0.48
CA ALA A 139 -26.89 -29.00 0.49
C ALA A 139 -26.75 -29.56 1.92
N ASP A 140 -25.64 -29.29 2.61
CA ASP A 140 -25.68 -29.17 4.07
C ASP A 140 -24.48 -28.38 4.62
N VAL A 141 -24.56 -27.06 4.52
CA VAL A 141 -23.77 -26.15 5.38
C VAL A 141 -24.75 -25.14 5.98
N GLU A 142 -25.66 -25.65 6.81
CA GLU A 142 -26.44 -24.82 7.70
C GLU A 142 -25.75 -24.76 9.08
N GLY A 143 -25.46 -23.54 9.55
CA GLY A 143 -25.46 -23.28 10.99
C GLY A 143 -24.14 -22.92 11.68
N VAL A 144 -23.36 -21.96 11.17
CA VAL A 144 -22.48 -21.16 12.05
C VAL A 144 -23.05 -19.76 12.20
N ARG A 145 -23.66 -19.55 13.36
CA ARG A 145 -24.25 -18.30 13.86
C ARG A 145 -23.22 -17.17 13.83
N HIS A 146 -23.54 -16.06 13.19
CA HIS A 146 -22.89 -14.77 13.47
C HIS A 146 -23.94 -13.79 14.00
N GLU A 147 -23.85 -13.59 15.30
CA GLU A 147 -24.56 -12.60 16.09
C GLU A 147 -23.96 -11.22 15.77
N THR A 148 -24.60 -10.47 14.86
CA THR A 148 -24.20 -9.09 14.57
C THR A 148 -24.80 -8.13 15.57
N TYR A 149 -23.92 -7.66 16.45
CA TYR A 149 -23.92 -6.43 17.23
C TYR A 149 -24.85 -5.31 16.71
N ARG A 150 -25.90 -5.03 17.49
CA ARG A 150 -26.82 -3.90 17.33
C ARG A 150 -26.28 -2.69 18.09
N GLY A 151 -25.55 -1.82 17.39
CA GLY A 151 -25.15 -0.50 17.88
C GLY A 151 -26.21 0.55 17.54
N THR A 152 -26.75 1.18 18.58
CA THR A 152 -27.81 2.20 18.58
C THR A 152 -27.34 3.54 18.01
N ALA A 153 -28.25 4.25 17.33
CA ALA A 153 -28.22 5.69 17.11
C ALA A 153 -29.57 6.27 17.57
#